data_AF-A0AA47M106-F1
#
_entry.id   AF-A0AA47M106-F1
#
_cell.length_a   1.000
_cell.length_b   1.000
_cell.length_c   1.000
_cell.angle_alpha   90.00
_cell.angle_beta   90.00
_cell.angle_gamma   90.00
#
_symmetry.space_group_name_H-M   'P 1'
#
loop_
_entity.id
_entity.type
_entity.pdbx_description
1 polymer ?
#
loop_
_entity_poly.entity_id
_entity_poly.type
_entity_poly.pdbx_seq_one_letter_code
_entity_poly.pdbx_strand_id
1 'polypeptide(L)'
;MATSVQNNKRVKTYHFHQEWETEFCFININDKCVCLICGASVSVGKRCNVERHFTKVHGNFSRDFPAGSSLRRDKITELKTTLQRQQSLFTKPAKKANSATEALFKVVHILTKRKKPFTDGGIIKEAMTAVAETLVPIPWQGECLRCLRMQ
;
A
#
# COMPACT_ATOMS: atom_id res chain seq x y z
N MET A 1 32.04 41.84 6.15
CA MET A 1 31.22 40.71 6.63
C MET A 1 29.91 40.76 5.87
N ALA A 2 29.70 39.87 4.89
CA ALA A 2 28.48 39.84 4.10
C ALA A 2 27.39 39.09 4.88
N THR A 3 26.32 39.80 5.24
CA THR A 3 25.15 39.21 5.90
C THR A 3 24.30 38.49 4.86
N SER A 4 24.31 37.15 4.92
CA SER A 4 23.45 36.31 4.10
C SER A 4 22.01 36.44 4.61
N VAL A 5 21.15 37.10 3.83
CA VAL A 5 19.71 37.17 4.09
C VAL A 5 19.13 35.78 3.90
N GLN A 6 18.82 35.09 5.00
CA GLN A 6 18.09 33.84 4.97
C GLN A 6 16.65 34.12 4.51
N ASN A 7 16.41 33.91 3.22
CA ASN A 7 15.09 34.00 2.62
C ASN A 7 14.24 32.83 3.11
N ASN A 8 13.48 33.03 4.19
CA ASN A 8 12.55 32.06 4.74
C ASN A 8 11.34 31.90 3.80
N LYS A 9 11.52 31.14 2.71
CA LYS A 9 10.43 30.75 1.81
C LYS A 9 9.48 29.86 2.58
N ARG A 10 8.32 30.41 2.97
CA ARG A 10 7.18 29.64 3.52
C ARG A 10 6.90 28.47 2.59
N VAL A 11 7.12 27.24 3.06
CA VAL A 11 6.75 26.03 2.35
C VAL A 11 5.23 26.01 2.25
N LYS A 12 4.69 26.26 1.05
CA LYS A 12 3.26 26.14 0.80
C LYS A 12 2.92 24.66 0.68
N THR A 13 2.17 24.13 1.65
CA THR A 13 1.63 22.78 1.60
C THR A 13 0.45 22.75 0.63
N TYR A 14 0.49 21.84 -0.34
CA TYR A 14 -0.60 21.62 -1.29
C TYR A 14 -1.23 20.28 -1.01
N HIS A 15 -2.56 20.25 -0.86
CA HIS A 15 -3.31 19.03 -0.59
C HIS A 15 -3.93 18.50 -1.87
N PHE A 16 -4.02 17.17 -1.97
CA PHE A 16 -4.78 16.52 -3.01
C PHE A 16 -6.28 16.70 -2.74
N HIS A 17 -7.05 16.92 -3.80
CA HIS A 17 -8.48 17.10 -3.73
C HIS A 17 -9.20 15.92 -4.41
N GLN A 18 -10.23 15.37 -3.75
CA GLN A 18 -10.90 14.15 -4.21
C GLN A 18 -11.66 14.34 -5.52
N GLU A 19 -12.14 15.55 -5.82
CA GLU A 19 -12.78 15.87 -7.08
C GLU A 19 -11.86 15.68 -8.30
N TRP A 20 -10.53 15.70 -8.11
CA TRP A 20 -9.59 15.44 -9.21
C TRP A 20 -9.64 14.00 -9.70
N GLU A 21 -10.15 13.06 -8.90
CA GLU A 21 -10.38 11.69 -9.32
C GLU A 21 -11.44 11.63 -10.41
N THR A 22 -12.56 12.31 -10.22
CA THR A 22 -13.66 12.31 -11.19
C THR A 22 -13.40 13.26 -12.35
N GLU A 23 -12.83 14.44 -12.09
CA GLU A 23 -12.59 15.47 -13.11
C GLU A 23 -11.38 15.18 -14.01
N PHE A 24 -10.29 14.65 -13.44
CA PHE A 24 -9.01 14.51 -14.15
C PHE A 24 -8.42 13.10 -14.10
N CYS A 25 -9.12 12.13 -13.48
CA CYS A 25 -8.63 10.75 -13.31
C CYS A 25 -7.30 10.67 -12.55
N PHE A 26 -7.14 11.49 -11.51
CA PHE A 26 -5.98 11.44 -10.61
C PHE A 26 -6.33 10.85 -9.25
N ILE A 27 -5.39 10.16 -8.62
CA ILE A 27 -5.51 9.68 -7.24
C ILE A 27 -4.26 10.02 -6.44
N ASN A 28 -4.39 9.99 -5.11
CA ASN A 28 -3.24 10.09 -4.21
C ASN A 28 -2.79 8.70 -3.76
N ILE A 29 -1.52 8.37 -3.97
CA ILE A 29 -0.86 7.17 -3.47
C ILE A 29 0.40 7.59 -2.71
N ASN A 30 0.46 7.37 -1.40
CA ASN A 30 1.61 7.70 -0.55
C ASN A 30 2.11 9.15 -0.77
N ASP A 31 1.18 10.12 -0.71
CA ASP A 31 1.41 11.55 -0.94
C ASP A 31 1.86 11.93 -2.35
N LYS A 32 1.75 11.01 -3.31
CA LYS A 32 2.02 11.26 -4.73
C LYS A 32 0.71 11.33 -5.50
N CYS A 33 0.55 12.39 -6.29
CA CYS A 33 -0.58 12.55 -7.19
C CYS A 33 -0.30 11.79 -8.50
N VAL A 34 -1.05 10.73 -8.78
CA VAL A 34 -0.81 9.77 -9.88
C VAL A 34 -2.00 9.76 -10.84
N CYS A 35 -1.73 9.82 -12.15
CA CYS A 35 -2.73 9.67 -13.19
C CYS A 35 -3.13 8.21 -13.35
N LEU A 36 -4.43 7.92 -13.32
CA LEU A 36 -4.96 6.56 -13.50
C LEU A 36 -4.84 6.04 -14.94
N ILE A 37 -4.72 6.92 -15.93
CA ILE A 37 -4.72 6.55 -17.36
C ILE A 37 -3.34 6.11 -17.80
N CYS A 38 -2.29 6.86 -17.46
CA CYS A 38 -0.91 6.58 -17.88
C CYS A 38 0.05 6.21 -16.75
N GLY A 39 -0.38 6.28 -15.48
CA GLY A 39 0.48 6.01 -14.33
C GLY A 39 1.51 7.09 -14.00
N ALA A 40 1.54 8.21 -14.73
CA ALA A 40 2.47 9.31 -14.47
C ALA A 40 2.14 10.02 -13.16
N SER A 41 3.18 10.41 -12.40
CA SER A 41 3.02 11.20 -11.18
C SER A 41 3.32 12.68 -11.40
N VAL A 42 2.55 13.55 -10.76
CA VAL A 42 2.78 14.99 -10.73
C VAL A 42 3.52 15.36 -9.43
N SER A 43 4.69 16.01 -9.55
CA SER A 43 5.55 16.35 -8.41
C SER A 43 4.94 17.34 -7.43
N VAL A 44 3.98 18.16 -7.87
CA VAL A 44 3.27 19.13 -7.02
C VAL A 44 1.77 18.99 -7.26
N GLY A 45 1.03 18.53 -6.25
CA GLY A 45 -0.42 18.36 -6.27
C GLY A 45 -1.19 19.69 -6.33
N LYS A 46 -1.12 20.37 -7.47
CA LYS A 46 -1.90 21.57 -7.79
C LYS A 46 -2.90 21.25 -8.89
N ARG A 47 -4.10 21.81 -8.78
CA ARG A 47 -5.13 21.71 -9.82
C ARG A 47 -4.59 22.02 -11.22
N CYS A 48 -3.86 23.11 -11.39
CA CYS A 48 -3.30 23.50 -12.69
C CYS A 48 -2.32 22.47 -13.28
N ASN A 49 -1.64 21.67 -12.45
CA ASN A 49 -0.73 20.65 -12.93
C ASN A 49 -1.47 19.39 -13.39
N VAL A 50 -2.46 18.94 -12.61
CA VAL A 50 -3.28 17.77 -12.97
C VAL A 50 -4.17 18.05 -14.17
N GLU A 51 -4.77 19.23 -14.23
CA GLU A 51 -5.61 19.68 -15.34
C GLU A 51 -4.79 19.80 -16.63
N ARG A 52 -3.63 20.46 -16.58
CA ARG A 52 -2.75 20.57 -17.76
C ARG A 52 -2.30 19.19 -18.25
N HIS A 53 -1.96 18.28 -17.35
CA HIS A 53 -1.59 16.91 -17.73
C HIS A 53 -2.76 16.21 -18.42
N PHE A 54 -3.95 16.23 -17.80
CA PHE A 54 -5.15 15.61 -18.35
C PHE A 54 -5.49 16.16 -19.74
N THR A 55 -5.54 17.48 -19.91
CA THR A 55 -5.91 18.10 -21.19
C THR A 55 -4.88 17.86 -22.28
N LYS A 56 -3.57 17.90 -21.97
CA LYS A 56 -2.52 17.72 -22.98
C LYS A 56 -2.24 16.27 -23.36
N VAL A 57 -2.30 15.35 -22.41
CA VAL A 57 -1.94 13.94 -22.62
C VAL A 57 -3.18 13.09 -22.91
N HIS A 58 -4.32 13.46 -22.32
CA HIS A 58 -5.57 12.69 -22.35
C HIS A 58 -6.77 13.53 -22.80
N GLY A 59 -6.56 14.54 -23.66
CA GLY A 59 -7.63 15.44 -24.11
C GLY A 59 -8.83 14.73 -24.77
N ASN A 60 -8.60 13.58 -25.40
CA ASN A 60 -9.66 12.77 -26.01
C ASN A 60 -10.50 11.99 -24.98
N PHE A 61 -10.01 11.82 -23.75
CA PHE A 61 -10.70 11.01 -22.74
C PHE A 61 -12.08 11.55 -22.40
N SER A 62 -12.25 12.88 -22.32
CA SER A 62 -13.55 13.49 -22.03
C SER A 62 -14.55 13.37 -23.19
N ARG A 63 -14.09 13.10 -24.42
CA ARG A 63 -14.97 12.83 -25.56
C ARG A 63 -15.57 11.43 -25.45
N ASP A 64 -14.74 10.45 -25.12
CA ASP A 64 -15.16 9.05 -25.02
C ASP A 64 -15.86 8.75 -23.68
N PHE A 65 -15.48 9.48 -22.62
CA PHE A 65 -16.00 9.37 -21.26
C PHE A 65 -16.38 10.76 -20.68
N PRO A 66 -17.57 11.29 -21.02
CA PRO A 66 -18.01 12.62 -20.58
C PRO A 66 -18.05 12.76 -19.05
N ALA A 67 -17.70 13.95 -18.54
CA ALA A 67 -17.74 14.25 -17.12
C ALA A 67 -19.15 14.05 -16.54
N GLY A 68 -19.25 13.52 -15.32
CA GLY A 68 -20.53 13.23 -14.67
C GLY A 68 -21.29 12.00 -15.19
N SER A 69 -20.87 11.39 -16.30
CA SER A 69 -21.52 10.18 -16.84
C SER A 69 -21.28 8.94 -15.98
N SER A 70 -22.20 7.98 -16.01
CA SER A 70 -22.00 6.65 -15.42
C SER A 70 -20.81 5.93 -16.05
N LEU A 71 -20.70 5.98 -17.37
CA LEU A 71 -19.62 5.36 -18.14
C LEU A 71 -18.23 5.80 -17.64
N ARG A 72 -18.06 7.10 -17.33
CA ARG A 72 -16.81 7.62 -16.77
C ARG A 72 -16.53 7.06 -15.37
N ARG A 73 -17.54 6.98 -14.49
CA ARG A 73 -17.38 6.40 -13.14
C ARG A 73 -16.97 4.94 -13.22
N ASP A 74 -17.58 4.18 -14.12
CA ASP A 74 -17.27 2.77 -14.32
C ASP A 74 -15.84 2.62 -14.85
N LYS A 75 -15.44 3.47 -15.80
CA LYS A 75 -14.07 3.46 -16.32
C LYS A 75 -13.02 3.80 -15.26
N ILE A 76 -13.27 4.81 -14.41
CA ILE A 76 -12.38 5.15 -13.30
C ILE A 76 -12.26 3.98 -12.33
N THR A 77 -13.37 3.30 -12.03
CA THR A 77 -13.38 2.11 -11.16
C THR A 77 -12.53 0.99 -11.74
N GLU A 78 -12.69 0.70 -13.04
CA GLU A 78 -11.88 -0.29 -13.77
C GLU A 78 -10.38 0.04 -13.73
N LEU A 79 -10.01 1.31 -13.96
CA LEU A 79 -8.62 1.78 -13.90
C LEU A 79 -8.04 1.62 -12.48
N LYS A 80 -8.81 1.94 -11.43
CA LYS A 80 -8.39 1.74 -10.04
C LYS A 80 -8.16 0.27 -9.71
N THR A 81 -9.08 -0.61 -10.11
CA THR A 81 -8.93 -2.06 -9.90
C THR A 81 -7.71 -2.59 -10.64
N THR A 82 -7.47 -2.12 -11.86
CA THR A 82 -6.29 -2.50 -12.66
C THR A 82 -5.00 -2.07 -11.98
N LEU A 83 -4.94 -0.83 -11.50
CA LEU A 83 -3.78 -0.31 -10.78
C LEU A 83 -3.53 -1.06 -9.47
N GLN A 84 -4.57 -1.32 -8.68
CA GLN A 84 -4.47 -2.13 -7.47
C GLN A 84 -3.93 -3.53 -7.78
N ARG A 85 -4.40 -4.17 -8.86
CA ARG A 85 -3.90 -5.48 -9.30
C ARG A 85 -2.41 -5.40 -9.62
N GLN A 86 -1.96 -4.39 -10.37
CA GLN A 86 -0.54 -4.19 -10.69
C GLN A 86 0.31 -3.99 -9.42
N GLN A 87 -0.13 -3.12 -8.50
CA GLN A 87 0.56 -2.90 -7.21
C GLN A 87 0.60 -4.17 -6.34
N SER A 88 -0.44 -5.00 -6.43
CA SER A 88 -0.51 -6.26 -5.66
C SER A 88 0.60 -7.24 -6.05
N LEU A 89 1.11 -7.19 -7.29
CA LEU A 89 2.20 -8.05 -7.74
C LEU A 89 3.49 -7.80 -6.97
N PHE A 90 3.76 -6.55 -6.60
CA PHE A 90 4.95 -6.16 -5.85
C PHE A 90 4.74 -6.23 -4.33
N THR A 91 3.54 -5.89 -3.86
CA THR A 91 3.26 -5.84 -2.41
C THR A 91 2.97 -7.20 -1.79
N LYS A 92 2.40 -8.17 -2.54
CA LYS A 92 2.12 -9.51 -2.01
C LYS A 92 3.39 -10.26 -1.60
N PRO A 93 4.46 -10.33 -2.41
CA PRO A 93 5.72 -10.96 -1.99
C PRO A 93 6.35 -10.28 -0.77
N ALA A 94 6.39 -8.93 -0.77
CA ALA A 94 6.92 -8.16 0.36
C ALA A 94 6.16 -8.45 1.66
N LYS A 95 4.81 -8.50 1.61
CA LYS A 95 3.99 -8.87 2.77
C LYS A 95 4.30 -10.27 3.29
N LYS A 96 4.40 -11.26 2.40
CA LYS A 96 4.77 -12.64 2.79
C LYS A 96 6.14 -12.69 3.47
N ALA A 97 7.14 -12.01 2.92
CA ALA A 97 8.49 -11.95 3.48
C ALA A 97 8.50 -11.28 4.87
N ASN A 98 7.73 -10.21 5.04
CA ASN A 98 7.60 -9.52 6.34
C ASN A 98 6.94 -10.42 7.38
N SER A 99 5.85 -11.13 7.03
CA SER A 99 5.20 -12.08 7.93
C SER A 99 6.12 -13.24 8.32
N ALA A 100 6.91 -13.77 7.38
CA ALA A 100 7.91 -14.80 7.65
C ALA A 100 9.00 -14.29 8.62
N THR A 101 9.47 -13.07 8.40
CA THR A 101 10.43 -12.40 9.29
C THR A 101 9.85 -12.22 10.69
N GLU A 102 8.62 -11.72 10.80
CA GLU A 102 7.93 -11.57 12.09
C GLU A 102 7.81 -12.91 12.83
N ALA A 103 7.40 -13.97 12.13
CA ALA A 103 7.29 -15.31 12.70
C ALA A 103 8.64 -15.82 13.22
N LEU A 104 9.72 -15.62 12.45
CA LEU A 104 11.07 -16.00 12.88
C LEU A 104 11.51 -15.21 14.12
N PHE A 105 11.26 -13.91 14.17
CA PHE A 105 11.55 -13.09 15.34
C PHE A 105 10.80 -13.59 16.58
N LYS A 106 9.54 -14.01 16.45
CA LYS A 106 8.78 -14.62 17.56
C LYS A 106 9.43 -15.92 18.05
N VAL A 107 9.88 -16.79 17.15
CA VAL A 107 10.58 -18.04 17.51
C VAL A 107 11.88 -17.75 18.26
N VAL A 108 12.71 -16.84 17.73
CA VAL A 108 13.98 -16.44 18.39
C VAL A 108 13.71 -15.80 19.75
N HIS A 109 12.66 -14.98 19.88
CA HIS A 109 12.26 -14.38 21.15
C HIS A 109 11.86 -15.45 22.19
N ILE A 110 11.09 -16.46 21.79
CA ILE A 110 10.70 -17.57 22.68
C ILE A 110 11.95 -18.35 23.13
N LEU A 111 12.83 -18.70 22.19
CA LEU A 111 14.07 -19.43 22.48
C LEU A 111 14.96 -18.70 23.48
N THR A 112 15.20 -17.41 23.23
CA THR A 112 16.06 -16.57 24.08
C THR A 112 15.45 -16.34 25.47
N LYS A 113 14.13 -16.12 25.55
CA LYS A 113 13.42 -15.93 26.83
C LYS A 113 13.43 -17.19 27.68
N ARG A 114 13.24 -18.36 27.06
CA ARG A 114 13.14 -19.65 27.75
C ARG A 114 14.51 -20.26 28.06
N LYS A 115 15.57 -19.82 27.38
CA LYS A 115 16.97 -20.29 27.53
C LYS A 115 17.09 -21.82 27.39
N LYS A 116 16.26 -22.41 26.54
CA LYS A 116 16.22 -23.84 26.27
C LYS A 116 16.59 -24.11 24.81
N PRO A 117 17.23 -25.26 24.51
CA PRO A 117 17.56 -25.62 23.14
C PRO A 117 16.29 -25.91 22.33
N PHE A 118 16.37 -25.74 21.01
CA PHE A 118 15.30 -26.09 20.06
C PHE A 118 15.19 -27.61 19.82
N THR A 119 15.34 -28.37 20.91
CA THR A 119 15.10 -29.81 21.03
C THR A 119 14.10 -30.12 22.15
N ASP A 120 13.77 -29.12 22.99
CA ASP A 120 12.71 -29.24 23.99
C ASP A 120 11.33 -29.17 23.30
N GLY A 121 10.56 -30.25 23.43
CA GLY A 121 9.25 -30.37 22.78
C GLY A 121 8.25 -29.29 23.17
N GLY A 122 8.30 -28.79 24.41
CA GLY A 122 7.44 -27.69 24.86
C GLY A 122 7.79 -26.37 24.18
N ILE A 123 9.08 -26.11 23.98
CA ILE A 123 9.57 -24.95 23.22
C ILE A 123 9.20 -25.03 21.75
N ILE A 124 9.34 -26.22 21.16
CA ILE A 124 8.93 -26.45 19.77
C ILE A 124 7.43 -26.19 19.61
N LYS A 125 6.60 -26.70 20.53
CA LYS A 125 5.14 -26.48 20.53
C LYS A 125 4.79 -24.99 20.64
N GLU A 126 5.39 -24.27 21.59
CA GLU A 126 5.18 -22.83 21.79
C GLU A 126 5.60 -22.03 20.55
N ALA A 127 6.78 -22.32 20.00
CA ALA A 127 7.31 -21.68 18.80
C ALA A 127 6.42 -21.92 17.57
N MET A 128 6.01 -23.18 17.32
CA MET A 128 5.16 -23.52 16.17
C MET A 128 3.75 -22.91 16.29
N THR A 129 3.22 -22.81 17.52
CA THR A 129 1.95 -22.11 17.77
C THR A 129 2.04 -20.64 17.38
N ALA A 130 3.12 -19.95 17.80
CA ALA A 130 3.34 -18.54 17.45
C ALA A 130 3.55 -18.32 15.94
N VAL A 131 4.21 -19.25 15.26
CA VAL A 131 4.35 -19.23 13.79
C VAL A 131 3.00 -19.41 13.11
N ALA A 132 2.19 -20.38 13.55
CA ALA A 132 0.85 -20.62 13.01
C ALA A 132 -0.04 -19.40 13.17
N GLU A 133 0.01 -18.73 14.32
CA GLU A 133 -0.74 -17.50 14.57
C GLU A 133 -0.34 -16.33 13.66
N THR A 134 0.89 -16.35 13.13
CA THR A 134 1.45 -15.26 12.31
C THR A 134 1.28 -15.53 10.81
N LEU A 135 1.40 -16.78 10.37
CA LEU A 135 1.45 -17.14 8.95
C LEU A 135 0.14 -17.74 8.42
N VAL A 136 -0.68 -18.34 9.27
CA VAL A 136 -1.90 -19.03 8.85
C VAL A 136 -3.05 -18.03 8.78
N PRO A 137 -3.73 -17.89 7.61
CA PRO A 137 -4.90 -17.03 7.51
C PRO A 137 -6.02 -17.48 8.46
N ILE A 138 -6.74 -16.50 9.03
CA ILE A 138 -7.80 -16.68 10.04
C ILE A 138 -8.76 -17.86 9.78
N PRO A 139 -9.26 -18.11 8.55
CA PRO A 139 -10.18 -19.24 8.30
C PRO A 139 -9.59 -20.61 8.65
N TRP A 140 -8.27 -20.76 8.59
CA TRP A 140 -7.55 -22.03 8.78
C TRP A 140 -6.80 -22.09 10.12
N GLN A 141 -6.78 -20.96 10.83
CA GLN A 141 -5.97 -20.78 12.03
C GLN A 141 -6.48 -21.65 13.19
N GLY A 142 -7.80 -21.80 13.33
CA GLY A 142 -8.41 -22.62 14.38
C GLY A 142 -8.14 -24.13 14.21
N GLU A 143 -8.14 -24.64 12.99
CA GLU A 143 -7.82 -26.05 12.71
C GLU A 143 -6.34 -26.35 12.96
N CYS A 144 -5.46 -25.49 12.45
CA CYS A 144 -4.03 -25.61 12.64
C CYS A 144 -3.63 -25.56 14.13
N LEU A 145 -4.21 -24.62 14.89
CA LEU A 145 -3.95 -24.50 16.33
C LEU A 145 -4.51 -25.65 17.15
N ARG A 146 -5.62 -26.28 16.72
CA ARG A 146 -6.16 -27.48 17.39
C ARG A 146 -5.16 -28.64 17.34
N CYS A 147 -4.58 -28.92 16.17
CA CYS A 147 -3.57 -29.98 16.02
C CYS A 147 -2.32 -29.70 16.88
N LEU A 148 -1.85 -28.45 16.91
CA LEU A 148 -0.67 -28.06 17.70
C LEU A 148 -0.91 -28.08 19.21
N ARG A 149 -2.16 -27.95 19.68
CA ARG A 149 -2.48 -27.92 21.12
C ARG A 149 -2.72 -29.31 21.74
N MET A 150 -3.07 -30.31 20.92
CA MET A 150 -3.41 -31.68 21.36
C MET A 150 -2.20 -32.62 21.59
N GLN A 151 -0.96 -32.19 21.29
CA GLN A 151 0.29 -32.93 21.56
C GLN A 151 0.97 -32.42 22.83
#